data_AF-A0A6J4N8D1-F1
#
_entry.id   AF-A0A6J4N8D1-F1
#
_cell.length_a   1.000
_cell.length_b   1.000
_cell.length_c   1.000
_cell.angle_alpha   90.00
_cell.angle_beta   90.00
_cell.angle_gamma   90.00
#
_symmetry.space_group_name_H-M   'P 1'
#
loop_
_entity.id
_entity.type
_entity.pdbx_description
1 polymer ?
#
loop_
_entity_poly.entity_id
_entity_poly.type
_entity_poly.pdbx_seq_one_letter_code
_entity_poly.pdbx_strand_id
1 'polypeptide(L)'
;YYPLTVKYFQKMPKGEYDLQRVYWWEQRWREGTRNPQKPKQVVFLKEEGTGKKEEGRGKKEEGTENREEGTISVSDSGDTFYDLIYIGGALGVIHAAVMARLGYRVLLVERMPFGRMNREWNISRDEIQSLIDLGLFTAAEIETLIAREYKDGYNKFFDANNPPVAKAPVLHTPKVLNVALDGEKLLGLAGVKLTEAGGEIWDETEFIRADFEAEKVVVQGRHLPTKADRTALGRLLVDAMGSASPIAWQLNQGRTFDSVCPTVGAVIDGGFEPGVWDSDYGDVLYTHGDISRGRQLIWELFPGAGTELTVYLFHYHQVHPENPGSLLEMYEDFFAILPEYRRCDVDKLVWKKPTFGYIPGHFSTNSSDRAVAIDRLISIGDAASLQSPLVFTGFGSLIRNLFRLTDLLDTALKHNLLTANHLNKIRAYQSNVSVTWLFSKGMMVPTNRSLPPQRINSILNTFFGILAGQKLAVAETFIKDRVDWLTFNRLAIEAAGKNPSLLMWILDFVTLRDIWRWLGSYFSFTLLALASWLFGWLPSFARSVQPWLESRYPAVWLWLLTSCYALTYGMGKGRKLL
;
A
#
# COMPACT_ATOMS: atom_id res chain seq x y z
N TYR A 1 -21.25 7.13 20.47
CA TYR A 1 -22.44 6.75 19.68
C TYR A 1 -22.36 7.49 18.36
N TYR A 2 -22.57 6.79 17.23
CA TYR A 2 -22.39 7.30 15.86
C TYR A 2 -23.73 7.26 15.10
N PRO A 3 -24.71 8.13 15.44
CA PRO A 3 -26.07 8.04 14.92
C PRO A 3 -26.17 8.26 13.41
N LEU A 4 -25.42 9.17 12.82
CA LEU A 4 -25.44 9.38 11.36
C LEU A 4 -24.85 8.17 10.65
N THR A 5 -23.77 7.61 11.19
CA THR A 5 -23.15 6.39 10.66
C THR A 5 -24.17 5.26 10.59
N VAL A 6 -24.89 4.98 11.67
CA VAL A 6 -25.93 3.93 11.66
C VAL A 6 -27.05 4.26 10.68
N LYS A 7 -27.57 5.50 10.70
CA LYS A 7 -28.67 5.95 9.82
C LYS A 7 -28.35 5.73 8.34
N TYR A 8 -27.16 6.10 7.89
CA TYR A 8 -26.82 6.07 6.47
C TYR A 8 -26.28 4.73 6.00
N PHE A 9 -25.63 3.94 6.86
CA PHE A 9 -25.33 2.55 6.53
C PHE A 9 -26.63 1.76 6.30
N GLN A 10 -27.69 1.98 7.09
CA GLN A 10 -29.00 1.34 6.85
C GLN A 10 -29.63 1.65 5.48
N LYS A 11 -29.22 2.75 4.82
CA LYS A 11 -29.67 3.09 3.46
C LYS A 11 -28.85 2.39 2.36
N MET A 12 -27.74 1.75 2.70
CA MET A 12 -26.89 1.01 1.74
C MET A 12 -27.40 -0.43 1.55
N PRO A 13 -27.31 -1.00 0.34
CA PRO A 13 -27.79 -2.36 0.04
C PRO A 13 -27.30 -3.46 0.98
N LYS A 14 -26.07 -3.35 1.51
CA LYS A 14 -25.44 -4.30 2.44
C LYS A 14 -25.00 -3.62 3.75
N GLY A 15 -25.70 -2.57 4.15
CA GLY A 15 -25.36 -1.69 5.27
C GLY A 15 -24.87 -2.37 6.54
N GLU A 16 -25.66 -3.29 7.09
CA GLU A 16 -25.31 -4.00 8.34
C GLU A 16 -24.02 -4.81 8.19
N TYR A 17 -23.91 -5.56 7.10
CA TYR A 17 -22.72 -6.35 6.80
C TYR A 17 -21.48 -5.45 6.64
N ASP A 18 -21.60 -4.33 5.92
CA ASP A 18 -20.48 -3.43 5.72
C ASP A 18 -20.08 -2.68 7.01
N LEU A 19 -21.04 -2.32 7.86
CA LEU A 19 -20.77 -1.71 9.16
C LEU A 19 -20.01 -2.66 10.08
N GLN A 20 -20.37 -3.95 10.10
CA GLN A 20 -19.62 -4.98 10.82
C GLN A 20 -18.18 -5.10 10.32
N ARG A 21 -17.95 -4.89 9.03
CA ARG A 21 -16.59 -4.89 8.46
C ARG A 21 -15.80 -3.66 8.85
N VAL A 22 -16.41 -2.48 8.86
CA VAL A 22 -15.78 -1.26 9.38
C VAL A 22 -15.35 -1.49 10.82
N TYR A 23 -16.23 -2.05 11.65
CA TYR A 23 -15.94 -2.38 13.03
C TYR A 23 -14.79 -3.38 13.17
N TRP A 24 -14.79 -4.45 12.36
CA TRP A 24 -13.70 -5.42 12.34
C TRP A 24 -12.34 -4.78 12.00
N TRP A 25 -12.31 -3.90 11.00
CA TRP A 25 -11.09 -3.17 10.63
C TRP A 25 -10.60 -2.25 11.75
N GLU A 26 -11.52 -1.52 12.39
CA GLU A 26 -11.18 -0.63 13.50
C GLU A 26 -10.68 -1.40 14.73
N GLN A 27 -11.34 -2.50 15.09
CA GLN A 27 -10.86 -3.37 16.17
C GLN A 27 -9.45 -3.88 15.86
N ARG A 28 -9.25 -4.44 14.67
CA ARG A 28 -7.96 -4.98 14.26
C ARG A 28 -6.87 -3.92 14.30
N TRP A 29 -7.14 -2.73 13.78
CA TRP A 29 -6.19 -1.62 13.81
C TRP A 29 -5.85 -1.16 15.23
N ARG A 30 -6.85 -1.05 16.10
CA ARG A 30 -6.66 -0.65 17.51
C ARG A 30 -5.88 -1.68 18.30
N GLU A 31 -6.07 -2.97 18.06
CA GLU A 31 -5.29 -4.04 18.69
C GLU A 31 -3.78 -3.85 18.47
N GLY A 32 -3.37 -3.52 17.25
CA GLY A 32 -1.96 -3.27 16.93
C GLY A 32 -1.43 -1.97 17.49
N THR A 33 -2.24 -0.92 17.44
CA THR A 33 -1.80 0.40 17.87
C THR A 33 -1.71 0.52 19.39
N ARG A 34 -2.60 -0.14 20.15
CA ARG A 34 -2.62 -0.09 21.62
C ARG A 34 -1.63 -1.04 22.28
N ASN A 35 -1.32 -2.17 21.65
CA ASN A 35 -0.40 -3.17 22.17
C ASN A 35 0.84 -3.34 21.27
N PRO A 36 1.61 -2.26 20.99
CA PRO A 36 2.70 -2.32 20.03
C PRO A 36 3.78 -3.34 20.43
N GLN A 37 3.92 -3.67 21.71
CA GLN A 37 5.09 -4.43 22.19
C GLN A 37 5.02 -5.96 21.99
N LYS A 38 3.85 -6.57 21.72
CA LYS A 38 3.74 -8.03 21.55
C LYS A 38 2.85 -8.40 20.37
N PRO A 39 3.41 -8.59 19.17
CA PRO A 39 2.64 -9.07 18.03
C PRO A 39 2.13 -10.50 18.29
N LYS A 40 0.94 -10.82 17.76
CA LYS A 40 0.47 -12.21 17.70
C LYS A 40 1.48 -13.02 16.88
N GLN A 41 2.05 -14.06 17.47
CA GLN A 41 2.99 -14.93 16.77
C GLN A 41 2.22 -15.79 15.75
N VAL A 42 2.55 -15.62 14.48
CA VAL A 42 1.98 -16.31 13.33
C VAL A 42 3.04 -16.88 12.40
N VAL A 43 4.29 -16.43 12.52
CA VAL A 43 5.47 -16.96 11.83
C VAL A 43 6.31 -17.76 12.81
N PHE A 44 6.58 -19.02 12.49
CA PHE A 44 7.37 -19.92 13.32
C PHE A 44 8.55 -20.46 12.50
N LEU A 45 9.76 -20.33 13.01
CA LEU A 45 10.96 -20.90 12.40
C LEU A 45 11.24 -22.24 13.09
N LYS A 46 11.26 -23.35 12.35
CA LYS A 46 11.75 -24.61 12.91
C LYS A 46 13.28 -24.57 12.94
N GLU A 47 13.86 -24.66 14.13
CA GLU A 47 15.28 -24.96 14.26
C GLU A 47 15.51 -26.42 13.83
N GLU A 48 16.50 -26.65 12.96
CA GLU A 48 17.01 -28.00 12.75
C GLU A 48 17.52 -28.52 14.09
N GLY A 49 16.79 -29.46 14.67
CA GLY A 49 17.19 -30.13 15.90
C GLY A 49 18.60 -30.67 15.72
N THR A 50 19.58 -30.05 16.40
CA THR A 50 20.83 -30.72 16.68
C THR A 50 20.46 -31.95 17.48
N GLY A 51 20.52 -33.12 16.82
CA GLY A 51 20.34 -34.41 17.45
C GLY A 51 21.39 -34.58 18.55
N LYS A 52 21.09 -34.11 19.75
CA LYS A 52 21.73 -34.63 20.96
C LYS A 52 21.24 -36.06 21.08
N LYS A 53 22.11 -36.99 20.66
CA LYS A 53 22.09 -38.34 21.22
C LYS A 53 22.17 -38.19 22.72
N GLU A 54 21.04 -38.32 23.40
CA GLU A 54 21.05 -38.61 24.83
C GLU A 54 21.61 -40.02 25.00
N GLU A 55 22.89 -40.08 25.36
CA GLU A 55 23.47 -41.27 25.96
C GLU A 55 22.70 -41.58 27.24
N GLY A 56 22.15 -42.79 27.27
CA GLY A 56 21.39 -43.28 28.41
C GLY A 56 22.20 -43.23 29.70
N ARG A 57 21.60 -42.64 30.73
CA ARG A 57 21.90 -42.99 32.11
C ARG A 57 20.64 -42.90 32.93
N GLY A 58 20.09 -44.07 33.23
CA GLY A 58 18.83 -44.20 33.95
C GLY A 58 18.89 -43.61 35.36
N LYS A 59 17.77 -43.05 35.77
CA LYS A 59 17.23 -43.12 37.13
C LYS A 59 15.72 -42.90 37.06
N LYS A 60 14.99 -43.85 37.64
CA LYS A 60 13.55 -43.79 37.88
C LYS A 60 13.25 -42.66 38.85
N GLU A 61 12.23 -41.85 38.57
CA GLU A 61 11.35 -41.26 39.58
C GLU A 61 10.05 -40.81 38.89
N GLU A 62 8.93 -41.13 39.53
CA GLU A 62 7.56 -41.04 39.01
C GLU A 62 6.96 -39.63 39.14
N GLY A 63 6.14 -39.26 38.15
CA GLY A 63 4.92 -38.49 38.38
C GLY A 63 4.98 -36.98 38.14
N THR A 64 4.67 -36.53 36.93
CA THR A 64 3.69 -35.44 36.70
C THR A 64 3.26 -35.40 35.23
N GLU A 65 1.94 -35.38 35.01
CA GLU A 65 1.29 -35.28 33.70
C GLU A 65 1.70 -33.99 32.96
N ASN A 66 2.35 -34.12 31.80
CA ASN A 66 2.46 -33.05 30.81
C ASN A 66 1.78 -33.50 29.53
N ARG A 67 0.77 -32.72 29.13
CA ARG A 67 0.04 -32.84 27.87
C ARG A 67 1.02 -32.81 26.70
N GLU A 68 1.07 -33.90 25.96
CA GLU A 68 1.79 -34.01 24.69
C GLU A 68 1.27 -32.96 23.70
N GLU A 69 2.19 -32.16 23.15
CA GLU A 69 1.96 -31.33 21.98
C GLU A 69 1.58 -32.24 20.80
N GLY A 70 0.34 -32.11 20.36
CA GLY A 70 -0.24 -32.94 19.32
C GLY A 70 0.53 -32.87 18.00
N THR A 71 1.11 -33.99 17.62
CA THR A 71 1.51 -34.30 16.24
C THR A 71 0.29 -34.14 15.33
N ILE A 72 0.30 -33.14 14.46
CA ILE A 72 -0.84 -32.79 13.61
C ILE A 72 -0.97 -33.82 12.49
N SER A 73 -2.07 -34.56 12.50
CA SER A 73 -2.48 -35.46 11.41
C SER A 73 -2.85 -34.65 10.17
N VAL A 74 -2.12 -34.88 9.08
CA VAL A 74 -2.41 -34.37 7.75
C VAL A 74 -3.62 -35.13 7.22
N SER A 75 -4.76 -34.48 7.06
CA SER A 75 -5.90 -35.06 6.33
C SER A 75 -6.63 -34.01 5.49
N ASP A 76 -6.83 -34.37 4.22
CA ASP A 76 -7.78 -33.84 3.23
C ASP A 76 -7.42 -32.66 2.30
N SER A 77 -6.14 -32.42 2.05
CA SER A 77 -5.71 -31.98 0.71
C SER A 77 -4.44 -32.74 0.36
N GLY A 78 -4.42 -33.42 -0.79
CA GLY A 78 -3.26 -34.18 -1.26
C GLY A 78 -1.97 -33.35 -1.21
N ASP A 79 -0.82 -34.02 -1.30
CA ASP A 79 0.56 -33.51 -1.26
C ASP A 79 0.90 -32.45 -2.35
N THR A 80 0.00 -31.51 -2.66
CA THR A 80 0.20 -30.44 -3.62
C THR A 80 1.16 -29.44 -3.02
N PHE A 81 2.39 -29.47 -3.54
CA PHE A 81 3.45 -28.55 -3.19
C PHE A 81 3.43 -27.36 -4.16
N TYR A 82 3.23 -26.14 -3.67
CA TYR A 82 3.19 -24.93 -4.47
C TYR A 82 4.57 -24.28 -4.59
N ASP A 83 4.84 -23.58 -5.70
CA ASP A 83 6.01 -22.71 -5.77
C ASP A 83 5.80 -21.44 -4.95
N LEU A 84 4.58 -20.89 -5.00
CA LEU A 84 4.21 -19.66 -4.32
C LEU A 84 2.86 -19.81 -3.61
N ILE A 85 2.80 -19.38 -2.35
CA ILE A 85 1.54 -19.22 -1.62
C ILE A 85 1.37 -17.74 -1.31
N TYR A 86 0.37 -17.10 -1.90
CA TYR A 86 -0.03 -15.73 -1.60
C TYR A 86 -1.10 -15.72 -0.52
N ILE A 87 -0.98 -14.83 0.46
CA ILE A 87 -2.06 -14.57 1.44
C ILE A 87 -2.51 -13.12 1.28
N GLY A 88 -3.79 -12.93 0.94
CA GLY A 88 -4.39 -11.64 0.61
C GLY A 88 -4.67 -11.49 -0.88
N GLY A 89 -5.94 -11.52 -1.26
CA GLY A 89 -6.44 -11.59 -2.62
C GLY A 89 -6.66 -10.27 -3.33
N ALA A 90 -6.70 -9.14 -2.62
CA ALA A 90 -6.92 -7.82 -3.24
C ALA A 90 -5.76 -7.43 -4.18
N LEU A 91 -4.64 -6.97 -3.64
CA LEU A 91 -3.46 -6.66 -4.45
C LEU A 91 -2.65 -7.90 -4.84
N GLY A 92 -2.72 -8.96 -4.02
CA GLY A 92 -1.93 -10.17 -4.22
C GLY A 92 -2.27 -10.92 -5.50
N VAL A 93 -3.56 -10.95 -5.92
CA VAL A 93 -3.96 -11.71 -7.12
C VAL A 93 -3.30 -11.19 -8.40
N ILE A 94 -3.04 -9.89 -8.50
CA ILE A 94 -2.43 -9.29 -9.69
C ILE A 94 -1.03 -9.87 -9.91
N HIS A 95 -0.22 -9.91 -8.85
CA HIS A 95 1.12 -10.49 -8.92
C HIS A 95 1.08 -12.02 -8.99
N ALA A 96 0.17 -12.67 -8.24
CA ALA A 96 -0.03 -14.11 -8.29
C ALA A 96 -0.34 -14.60 -9.71
N ALA A 97 -1.24 -13.93 -10.43
CA ALA A 97 -1.60 -14.27 -11.80
C ALA A 97 -0.42 -14.07 -12.77
N VAL A 98 0.37 -13.01 -12.62
CA VAL A 98 1.60 -12.82 -13.40
C VAL A 98 2.58 -13.96 -13.15
N MET A 99 2.82 -14.33 -11.89
CA MET A 99 3.73 -15.43 -11.55
C MET A 99 3.21 -16.79 -12.06
N ALA A 100 1.91 -17.06 -11.96
CA ALA A 100 1.34 -18.29 -12.51
C ALA A 100 1.54 -18.39 -14.04
N ARG A 101 1.38 -17.27 -14.77
CA ARG A 101 1.64 -17.21 -16.21
C ARG A 101 3.11 -17.40 -16.59
N LEU A 102 4.05 -17.21 -15.66
CA LEU A 102 5.46 -17.61 -15.84
C LEU A 102 5.69 -19.11 -15.65
N GLY A 103 4.66 -19.89 -15.30
CA GLY A 103 4.70 -21.34 -15.14
C GLY A 103 4.85 -21.82 -13.70
N TYR A 104 4.77 -20.93 -12.70
CA TYR A 104 4.81 -21.32 -11.29
C TYR A 104 3.47 -21.89 -10.82
N ARG A 105 3.50 -22.90 -9.94
CA ARG A 105 2.30 -23.36 -9.24
C ARG A 105 1.98 -22.42 -8.10
N VAL A 106 0.86 -21.72 -8.20
CA VAL A 106 0.49 -20.65 -7.27
C VAL A 106 -0.80 -20.97 -6.54
N LEU A 107 -0.78 -20.85 -5.22
CA LEU A 107 -1.97 -20.82 -4.39
C LEU A 107 -2.21 -19.38 -3.91
N LEU A 108 -3.44 -18.90 -4.01
CA LEU A 108 -3.89 -17.65 -3.39
C LEU A 108 -4.90 -17.95 -2.29
N VAL A 109 -4.63 -17.46 -1.07
CA VAL A 109 -5.51 -17.57 0.09
C VAL A 109 -6.14 -16.20 0.37
N GLU A 110 -7.46 -16.11 0.37
CA GLU A 110 -8.23 -14.90 0.67
C GLU A 110 -9.25 -15.19 1.78
N ARG A 111 -9.33 -14.29 2.76
CA ARG A 111 -10.22 -14.42 3.92
C ARG A 111 -11.69 -14.16 3.58
N MET A 112 -11.95 -13.29 2.61
CA MET A 112 -13.28 -12.92 2.16
C MET A 112 -13.71 -13.77 0.96
N PRO A 113 -14.98 -13.67 0.51
CA PRO A 113 -15.31 -14.10 -0.84
C PRO A 113 -14.41 -13.38 -1.84
N PHE A 114 -13.79 -14.14 -2.75
CA PHE A 114 -12.83 -13.60 -3.70
C PHE A 114 -13.47 -12.54 -4.62
N GLY A 115 -12.65 -11.57 -5.07
CA GLY A 115 -13.08 -10.52 -5.98
C GLY A 115 -13.73 -9.30 -5.32
N ARG A 116 -13.79 -9.22 -3.98
CA ARG A 116 -14.37 -8.08 -3.26
C ARG A 116 -13.35 -7.01 -2.89
N MET A 117 -13.75 -5.74 -2.98
CA MET A 117 -12.93 -4.57 -2.61
C MET A 117 -13.63 -3.63 -1.60
N ASN A 118 -12.81 -2.95 -0.79
CA ASN A 118 -13.28 -1.98 0.22
C ASN A 118 -13.13 -0.53 -0.23
N ARG A 119 -12.42 -0.32 -1.33
CA ARG A 119 -12.07 1.00 -1.87
C ARG A 119 -12.07 0.87 -3.37
N GLU A 120 -12.49 1.91 -4.08
CA GLU A 120 -12.29 2.00 -5.52
C GLU A 120 -10.83 2.34 -5.84
N TRP A 121 -10.39 2.00 -7.04
CA TRP A 121 -9.04 2.32 -7.51
C TRP A 121 -9.08 3.31 -8.64
N ASN A 122 -8.31 4.37 -8.43
CA ASN A 122 -7.94 5.32 -9.45
C ASN A 122 -6.46 5.14 -9.77
N ILE A 123 -6.12 5.32 -11.04
CA ILE A 123 -4.75 5.21 -11.54
C ILE A 123 -4.57 6.15 -12.73
N SER A 124 -3.34 6.55 -13.00
CA SER A 124 -3.03 7.26 -14.24
C SER A 124 -3.02 6.31 -15.43
N ARG A 125 -3.58 6.72 -16.57
CA ARG A 125 -3.66 5.87 -17.78
C ARG A 125 -2.31 5.26 -18.19
N ASP A 126 -1.23 6.02 -18.07
CA ASP A 126 0.11 5.55 -18.43
C ASP A 126 0.65 4.43 -17.53
N GLU A 127 0.15 4.32 -16.30
CA GLU A 127 0.60 3.29 -15.36
C GLU A 127 -0.02 1.92 -15.65
N ILE A 128 -1.24 1.91 -16.19
CA ILE A 128 -1.97 0.69 -16.56
C ILE A 128 -1.21 -0.13 -17.60
N GLN A 129 -0.42 0.54 -18.45
CA GLN A 129 0.39 -0.11 -19.49
C GLN A 129 1.27 -1.24 -18.93
N SER A 130 1.74 -1.11 -17.68
CA SER A 130 2.56 -2.15 -17.02
C SER A 130 1.86 -3.52 -16.96
N LEU A 131 0.53 -3.54 -16.84
CA LEU A 131 -0.27 -4.78 -16.82
C LEU A 131 -0.31 -5.47 -18.19
N ILE A 132 -0.26 -4.67 -19.27
CA ILE A 132 -0.18 -5.18 -20.65
C ILE A 132 1.24 -5.65 -20.96
N ASP A 133 2.25 -4.88 -20.57
CA ASP A 133 3.66 -5.19 -20.83
C ASP A 133 4.13 -6.47 -20.11
N LEU A 134 3.49 -6.80 -18.99
CA LEU A 134 3.66 -8.07 -18.26
C LEU A 134 2.81 -9.21 -18.81
N GLY A 135 2.01 -8.95 -19.85
CA GLY A 135 1.14 -9.94 -20.48
C GLY A 135 0.03 -10.46 -19.58
N LEU A 136 -0.34 -9.75 -18.52
CA LEU A 136 -1.47 -10.13 -17.66
C LEU A 136 -2.81 -9.90 -18.37
N PHE A 137 -2.94 -8.71 -18.99
CA PHE A 137 -4.13 -8.32 -19.73
C PHE A 137 -3.78 -7.84 -21.14
N THR A 138 -4.70 -8.03 -22.07
CA THR A 138 -4.67 -7.40 -23.39
C THR A 138 -5.15 -5.95 -23.30
N ALA A 139 -4.82 -5.13 -24.30
CA ALA A 139 -5.34 -3.76 -24.39
C ALA A 139 -6.87 -3.73 -24.40
N ALA A 140 -7.52 -4.68 -25.09
CA ALA A 140 -8.97 -4.78 -25.13
C ALA A 140 -9.56 -5.09 -23.74
N GLU A 141 -8.98 -6.03 -23.00
CA GLU A 141 -9.40 -6.33 -21.63
C GLU A 141 -9.27 -5.11 -20.72
N ILE A 142 -8.16 -4.38 -20.80
CA ILE A 142 -7.94 -3.14 -20.03
C ILE A 142 -9.05 -2.12 -20.28
N GLU A 143 -9.44 -1.87 -21.53
CA GLU A 143 -10.53 -0.93 -21.81
C GLU A 143 -11.85 -1.38 -21.18
N THR A 144 -12.08 -2.69 -21.04
CA THR A 144 -13.27 -3.17 -20.32
C THR A 144 -13.20 -2.97 -18.80
N LEU A 145 -12.01 -2.77 -18.23
CA LEU A 145 -11.81 -2.52 -16.79
C LEU A 145 -11.96 -1.04 -16.45
N ILE A 146 -11.95 -0.15 -17.44
CA ILE A 146 -12.07 1.29 -17.22
C ILE A 146 -13.55 1.63 -17.04
N ALA A 147 -13.92 1.94 -15.79
CA ALA A 147 -15.25 2.43 -15.48
C ALA A 147 -15.44 3.85 -16.00
N ARG A 148 -14.39 4.68 -15.90
CA ARG A 148 -14.38 6.06 -16.35
C ARG A 148 -12.97 6.58 -16.55
N GLU A 149 -12.78 7.40 -17.57
CA GLU A 149 -11.66 8.32 -17.68
C GLU A 149 -12.21 9.76 -17.70
N TYR A 150 -11.76 10.58 -16.76
CA TYR A 150 -12.24 11.95 -16.61
C TYR A 150 -11.23 12.98 -17.15
N LYS A 151 -11.68 14.19 -17.44
CA LYS A 151 -10.92 15.22 -18.17
C LYS A 151 -9.86 15.89 -17.33
N ASP A 152 -10.19 16.28 -16.08
CA ASP A 152 -9.23 16.96 -15.21
C ASP A 152 -9.44 16.65 -13.72
N GLY A 153 -8.32 16.63 -12.99
CA GLY A 153 -8.26 16.40 -11.55
C GLY A 153 -7.72 17.63 -10.84
N TYR A 154 -8.43 18.11 -9.84
CA TYR A 154 -8.09 19.34 -9.14
C TYR A 154 -7.44 19.09 -7.78
N ASN A 155 -6.47 19.93 -7.44
CA ASN A 155 -5.90 20.00 -6.11
C ASN A 155 -6.08 21.43 -5.59
N LYS A 156 -6.79 21.58 -4.48
CA LYS A 156 -7.02 22.89 -3.86
C LYS A 156 -7.26 22.76 -2.36
N PHE A 157 -6.59 23.60 -1.59
CA PHE A 157 -6.72 23.61 -0.14
C PHE A 157 -7.36 24.92 0.31
N PHE A 158 -8.24 24.84 1.30
CA PHE A 158 -8.93 25.97 1.91
C PHE A 158 -7.91 27.04 2.33
N ASP A 159 -8.15 28.29 1.92
CA ASP A 159 -7.17 29.37 2.12
C ASP A 159 -7.80 30.70 2.52
N ALA A 160 -9.06 30.69 2.95
CA ALA A 160 -9.74 31.89 3.41
C ALA A 160 -8.98 32.55 4.58
N ASN A 161 -8.49 31.73 5.51
CA ASN A 161 -7.74 32.15 6.69
C ASN A 161 -6.21 32.12 6.50
N ASN A 162 -5.71 31.77 5.31
CA ASN A 162 -4.27 31.72 5.06
C ASN A 162 -3.67 33.13 4.93
N PRO A 163 -2.41 33.32 5.36
CA PRO A 163 -1.68 34.54 5.04
C PRO A 163 -1.56 34.68 3.50
N PRO A 164 -1.49 35.91 2.95
CA PRO A 164 -1.48 36.12 1.49
C PRO A 164 -0.42 35.31 0.74
N VAL A 165 0.76 35.14 1.34
CA VAL A 165 1.88 34.37 0.77
C VAL A 165 1.59 32.87 0.62
N ALA A 166 0.64 32.34 1.39
CA ALA A 166 0.23 30.94 1.42
C ALA A 166 -1.16 30.73 0.80
N LYS A 167 -1.58 31.63 -0.10
CA LYS A 167 -2.73 31.42 -0.99
C LYS A 167 -2.23 30.94 -2.35
N ALA A 168 -3.00 30.07 -2.99
CA ALA A 168 -2.59 29.46 -4.25
C ALA A 168 -3.75 29.31 -5.23
N PRO A 169 -3.50 29.35 -6.54
CA PRO A 169 -4.50 28.92 -7.52
C PRO A 169 -4.79 27.42 -7.39
N VAL A 170 -5.85 26.96 -8.06
CA VAL A 170 -6.12 25.53 -8.23
C VAL A 170 -4.99 24.90 -9.05
N LEU A 171 -4.49 23.75 -8.61
CA LEU A 171 -3.57 22.94 -9.41
C LEU A 171 -4.36 21.93 -10.21
N HIS A 172 -4.21 21.99 -11.53
CA HIS A 172 -4.79 21.09 -12.52
C HIS A 172 -3.85 19.91 -12.81
N THR A 173 -4.40 18.69 -12.86
CA THR A 173 -3.65 17.44 -13.00
C THR A 173 -4.42 16.41 -13.84
N PRO A 174 -4.60 16.65 -15.14
CA PRO A 174 -5.52 15.89 -15.97
C PRO A 174 -5.09 14.45 -16.22
N LYS A 175 -3.82 14.10 -15.97
CA LYS A 175 -3.32 12.72 -16.11
C LYS A 175 -2.96 12.08 -14.79
N VAL A 176 -3.35 12.64 -13.65
CA VAL A 176 -3.13 12.04 -12.32
C VAL A 176 -4.41 11.38 -11.86
N LEU A 177 -4.37 10.08 -11.56
CA LEU A 177 -5.52 9.32 -11.06
C LEU A 177 -6.77 9.40 -11.96
N ASN A 178 -6.55 9.75 -13.24
CA ASN A 178 -7.59 10.15 -14.18
C ASN A 178 -8.46 9.00 -14.69
N VAL A 179 -8.09 7.76 -14.38
CA VAL A 179 -8.83 6.55 -14.74
C VAL A 179 -9.36 5.89 -13.48
N ALA A 180 -10.68 5.81 -13.35
CA ALA A 180 -11.37 4.96 -12.38
C ALA A 180 -11.53 3.55 -12.96
N LEU A 181 -11.08 2.56 -12.20
CA LEU A 181 -11.17 1.15 -12.58
C LEU A 181 -12.36 0.49 -11.89
N ASP A 182 -13.02 -0.43 -12.62
CA ASP A 182 -13.89 -1.42 -12.00
C ASP A 182 -13.02 -2.45 -11.27
N GLY A 183 -12.83 -2.21 -9.97
CA GLY A 183 -11.95 -3.02 -9.13
C GLY A 183 -12.41 -4.47 -9.00
N GLU A 184 -13.71 -4.71 -8.84
CA GLU A 184 -14.26 -6.06 -8.71
C GLU A 184 -14.07 -6.86 -10.00
N LYS A 185 -14.30 -6.22 -11.16
CA LYS A 185 -14.03 -6.83 -12.46
C LYS A 185 -12.54 -7.09 -12.67
N LEU A 186 -11.66 -6.17 -12.28
CA LEU A 186 -10.21 -6.36 -12.36
C LEU A 186 -9.78 -7.57 -11.54
N LEU A 187 -10.22 -7.67 -10.28
CA LEU A 187 -9.90 -8.81 -9.43
C LEU A 187 -10.47 -10.12 -10.00
N GLY A 188 -11.72 -10.11 -10.44
CA GLY A 188 -12.35 -11.27 -11.07
C GLY A 188 -11.56 -11.74 -12.29
N LEU A 189 -11.18 -10.82 -13.18
CA LEU A 189 -10.42 -11.15 -14.37
C LEU A 189 -8.99 -11.62 -14.05
N ALA A 190 -8.33 -11.01 -13.06
CA ALA A 190 -7.03 -11.48 -12.56
C ALA A 190 -7.13 -12.90 -11.98
N GLY A 191 -8.23 -13.21 -11.27
CA GLY A 191 -8.51 -14.55 -10.76
C GLY A 191 -8.69 -15.57 -11.87
N VAL A 192 -9.40 -15.21 -12.96
CA VAL A 192 -9.49 -16.04 -14.16
C VAL A 192 -8.11 -16.27 -14.79
N LYS A 193 -7.28 -15.23 -14.93
CA LYS A 193 -5.91 -15.38 -15.45
C LYS A 193 -5.04 -16.29 -14.58
N LEU A 194 -5.22 -16.24 -13.26
CA LEU A 194 -4.53 -17.11 -12.31
C LEU A 194 -4.95 -18.57 -12.51
N THR A 195 -6.25 -18.86 -12.58
CA THR A 195 -6.76 -20.24 -12.71
C THR A 195 -6.51 -20.83 -14.10
N GLU A 196 -6.62 -20.03 -15.17
CA GLU A 196 -6.22 -20.44 -16.53
C GLU A 196 -4.75 -20.84 -16.62
N ALA A 197 -3.89 -20.23 -15.80
CA ALA A 197 -2.48 -20.57 -15.68
C ALA A 197 -2.21 -21.75 -14.71
N GLY A 198 -3.25 -22.41 -14.19
CA GLY A 198 -3.15 -23.55 -13.29
C GLY A 198 -2.99 -23.20 -11.81
N GLY A 199 -3.18 -21.93 -11.43
CA GLY A 199 -3.21 -21.51 -10.04
C GLY A 199 -4.54 -21.83 -9.34
N GLU A 200 -4.51 -21.86 -8.01
CA GLU A 200 -5.68 -22.13 -7.17
C GLU A 200 -6.02 -20.93 -6.29
N ILE A 201 -7.31 -20.78 -5.97
CA ILE A 201 -7.81 -19.74 -5.07
C ILE A 201 -8.59 -20.42 -3.95
N TRP A 202 -8.13 -20.25 -2.71
CA TRP A 202 -8.87 -20.57 -1.51
C TRP A 202 -9.48 -19.29 -0.96
N ASP A 203 -10.72 -19.01 -1.33
CA ASP A 203 -11.49 -17.92 -0.75
C ASP A 203 -12.11 -18.33 0.58
N GLU A 204 -12.66 -17.33 1.28
CA GLU A 204 -13.25 -17.48 2.61
C GLU A 204 -12.37 -18.25 3.61
N THR A 205 -11.04 -18.18 3.44
CA THR A 205 -10.06 -18.95 4.21
C THR A 205 -9.18 -18.00 5.01
N GLU A 206 -9.30 -18.06 6.33
CA GLU A 206 -8.53 -17.22 7.24
C GLU A 206 -7.14 -17.81 7.48
N PHE A 207 -6.10 -17.02 7.25
CA PHE A 207 -4.73 -17.37 7.62
C PHE A 207 -4.57 -17.44 9.15
N ILE A 208 -4.00 -18.54 9.65
CA ILE A 208 -3.77 -18.76 11.08
C ILE A 208 -2.29 -18.63 11.42
N ARG A 209 -1.42 -19.39 10.73
CA ARG A 209 0.03 -19.36 10.94
C ARG A 209 0.80 -19.94 9.75
N ALA A 210 2.10 -19.70 9.72
CA ALA A 210 3.05 -20.31 8.81
C ALA A 210 4.29 -20.82 9.56
N ASP A 211 4.67 -22.07 9.28
CA ASP A 211 5.86 -22.73 9.80
C ASP A 211 6.91 -22.81 8.69
N PHE A 212 8.10 -22.30 8.94
CA PHE A 212 9.19 -22.20 7.98
C PHE A 212 10.26 -23.23 8.28
N GLU A 213 10.59 -24.02 7.28
CA GLU A 213 11.62 -25.04 7.26
C GLU A 213 12.68 -24.70 6.20
N ALA A 214 13.83 -25.38 6.24
CA ALA A 214 14.94 -25.11 5.32
C ALA A 214 14.51 -25.20 3.83
N GLU A 215 13.61 -26.13 3.49
CA GLU A 215 13.18 -26.37 2.11
C GLU A 215 11.73 -26.02 1.77
N LYS A 216 10.91 -25.66 2.77
CA LYS A 216 9.49 -25.40 2.56
C LYS A 216 8.88 -24.48 3.60
N VAL A 217 7.71 -23.96 3.28
CA VAL A 217 6.79 -23.32 4.20
C VAL A 217 5.51 -24.17 4.30
N VAL A 218 5.01 -24.33 5.53
CA VAL A 218 3.70 -24.93 5.82
C VAL A 218 2.76 -23.82 6.24
N VAL A 219 1.72 -23.56 5.45
CA VAL A 219 0.73 -22.51 5.71
C VAL A 219 -0.53 -23.17 6.23
N GLN A 220 -1.00 -22.74 7.40
CA GLN A 220 -2.23 -23.19 8.01
C GLN A 220 -3.30 -22.10 7.92
N GLY A 221 -4.48 -22.49 7.44
CA GLY A 221 -5.65 -21.66 7.36
C GLY A 221 -6.90 -22.37 7.87
N ARG A 222 -8.00 -21.63 7.98
CA ARG A 222 -9.31 -22.15 8.35
C ARG A 222 -10.37 -21.63 7.40
N HIS A 223 -11.08 -22.55 6.75
CA HIS A 223 -12.22 -22.21 5.91
C HIS A 223 -13.37 -21.69 6.80
N LEU A 224 -13.73 -20.43 6.66
CA LEU A 224 -14.66 -19.73 7.54
C LEU A 224 -16.08 -20.31 7.52
N PRO A 225 -16.66 -20.73 6.37
CA PRO A 225 -17.98 -21.32 6.33
C PRO A 225 -18.07 -22.68 7.03
N THR A 226 -17.13 -23.60 6.74
CA THR A 226 -17.19 -24.98 7.26
C THR A 226 -16.43 -25.18 8.56
N LYS A 227 -15.61 -24.20 8.97
CA LYS A 227 -14.65 -24.30 10.09
C LYS A 227 -13.58 -25.38 9.90
N ALA A 228 -13.47 -25.96 8.71
CA ALA A 228 -12.45 -26.94 8.40
C ALA A 228 -11.07 -26.27 8.35
N ASP A 229 -10.09 -26.89 8.99
CA ASP A 229 -8.70 -26.48 8.85
C ASP A 229 -8.19 -26.86 7.45
N ARG A 230 -7.35 -26.02 6.86
CA ARG A 230 -6.69 -26.23 5.57
C ARG A 230 -5.20 -26.05 5.73
N THR A 231 -4.41 -26.89 5.06
CA THR A 231 -2.94 -26.81 5.10
C THR A 231 -2.39 -26.80 3.68
N ALA A 232 -1.50 -25.85 3.38
CA ALA A 232 -0.79 -25.78 2.12
C ALA A 232 0.72 -25.86 2.34
N LEU A 233 1.42 -26.50 1.41
CA LEU A 233 2.88 -26.64 1.41
C LEU A 233 3.44 -25.87 0.23
N GLY A 234 4.52 -25.11 0.41
CA GLY A 234 5.15 -24.46 -0.74
C GLY A 234 6.60 -24.02 -0.53
N ARG A 235 7.21 -23.46 -1.58
CA ARG A 235 8.62 -23.00 -1.54
C ARG A 235 8.76 -21.62 -0.89
N LEU A 236 7.81 -20.72 -1.17
CA LEU A 236 7.84 -19.33 -0.74
C LEU A 236 6.44 -18.83 -0.37
N LEU A 237 6.33 -18.15 0.76
CA LEU A 237 5.14 -17.41 1.18
C LEU A 237 5.23 -15.94 0.75
N VAL A 238 4.18 -15.43 0.13
CA VAL A 238 4.03 -14.02 -0.22
C VAL A 238 2.93 -13.38 0.63
N ASP A 239 3.30 -12.49 1.54
CA ASP A 239 2.38 -11.73 2.37
C ASP A 239 1.84 -10.51 1.61
N ALA A 240 0.57 -10.58 1.22
CA ALA A 240 -0.19 -9.54 0.54
C ALA A 240 -1.45 -9.13 1.33
N MET A 241 -1.50 -9.37 2.65
CA MET A 241 -2.66 -9.10 3.51
C MET A 241 -2.90 -7.60 3.80
N GLY A 242 -2.02 -6.74 3.30
CA GLY A 242 -2.10 -5.30 3.45
C GLY A 242 -1.83 -4.80 4.87
N SER A 243 -2.46 -3.69 5.26
CA SER A 243 -2.18 -3.00 6.54
C SER A 243 -2.55 -3.79 7.79
N ALA A 244 -3.42 -4.80 7.65
CA ALA A 244 -3.81 -5.69 8.75
C ALA A 244 -2.94 -6.95 8.87
N SER A 245 -1.84 -7.07 8.09
CA SER A 245 -0.98 -8.25 8.08
C SER A 245 -0.36 -8.54 9.46
N PRO A 246 -0.69 -9.69 10.11
CA PRO A 246 -0.01 -10.11 11.32
C PRO A 246 1.45 -10.51 11.08
N ILE A 247 1.80 -10.93 9.86
CA ILE A 247 3.18 -11.25 9.47
C ILE A 247 4.02 -9.98 9.49
N ALA A 248 3.57 -8.93 8.80
CA ALA A 248 4.29 -7.65 8.74
C ALA A 248 4.49 -7.05 10.15
N TRP A 249 3.50 -7.22 11.03
CA TRP A 249 3.58 -6.80 12.44
C TRP A 249 4.60 -7.62 13.22
N GLN A 250 4.61 -8.94 13.06
CA GLN A 250 5.59 -9.79 13.75
C GLN A 250 7.02 -9.45 13.31
N LEU A 251 7.24 -9.24 12.00
CA LEU A 251 8.57 -8.93 11.46
C LEU A 251 9.12 -7.57 11.90
N ASN A 252 8.26 -6.58 12.11
CA ASN A 252 8.66 -5.20 12.39
C ASN A 252 8.35 -4.73 13.83
N GLN A 253 7.87 -5.64 14.68
CA GLN A 253 7.53 -5.37 16.08
C GLN A 253 6.57 -4.17 16.23
N GLY A 254 6.66 -3.41 17.33
CA GLY A 254 5.81 -2.26 17.64
C GLY A 254 5.94 -1.03 16.75
N ARG A 255 6.54 -1.17 15.57
CA ARG A 255 6.73 -0.08 14.60
C ARG A 255 6.34 -0.52 13.18
N THR A 256 5.20 -1.21 13.05
CA THR A 256 4.71 -1.62 11.73
C THR A 256 4.51 -0.42 10.80
N PHE A 257 4.05 0.73 11.29
CA PHE A 257 3.84 1.92 10.46
C PHE A 257 4.27 3.17 11.22
N ASP A 258 4.83 4.17 10.53
CA ASP A 258 5.16 5.47 11.15
C ASP A 258 3.96 6.42 11.12
N SER A 259 3.07 6.26 10.14
CA SER A 259 1.85 7.03 9.99
C SER A 259 0.72 6.17 9.42
N VAL A 260 -0.49 6.68 9.46
CA VAL A 260 -1.65 6.06 8.82
C VAL A 260 -2.56 7.14 8.25
N CYS A 261 -3.28 6.82 7.19
CA CYS A 261 -4.45 7.56 6.76
C CYS A 261 -5.69 6.70 7.00
N PRO A 262 -6.46 6.97 8.07
CA PRO A 262 -7.79 6.43 8.17
C PRO A 262 -8.63 7.11 7.08
N THR A 263 -9.29 6.29 6.28
CA THR A 263 -10.05 6.72 5.10
C THR A 263 -11.44 6.12 5.18
N VAL A 264 -12.45 6.95 4.96
CA VAL A 264 -13.85 6.57 4.85
C VAL A 264 -14.45 7.23 3.61
N GLY A 265 -15.61 6.77 3.20
CA GLY A 265 -16.25 7.26 2.00
C GLY A 265 -17.41 6.38 1.54
N ALA A 266 -17.90 6.67 0.35
CA ALA A 266 -18.91 5.86 -0.32
C ALA A 266 -18.88 6.03 -1.84
N VAL A 267 -19.43 5.04 -2.52
CA VAL A 267 -19.90 5.18 -3.89
C VAL A 267 -21.36 5.60 -3.86
N ILE A 268 -21.68 6.71 -4.53
CA ILE A 268 -23.00 7.31 -4.61
C ILE A 268 -23.44 7.29 -6.07
N ASP A 269 -24.63 6.82 -6.36
CA ASP A 269 -25.16 6.67 -7.73
C ASP A 269 -26.40 7.54 -7.93
N GLY A 270 -26.23 8.85 -7.77
CA GLY A 270 -27.28 9.84 -7.96
C GLY A 270 -27.85 10.46 -6.67
N GLY A 271 -28.89 11.28 -6.85
CA GLY A 271 -29.49 12.11 -5.79
C GLY A 271 -28.83 13.47 -5.59
N PHE A 272 -27.74 13.77 -6.31
CA PHE A 272 -27.20 15.13 -6.42
C PHE A 272 -28.09 15.97 -7.33
N GLU A 273 -28.36 17.22 -6.92
CA GLU A 273 -29.11 18.16 -7.75
C GLU A 273 -28.33 18.53 -9.03
N PRO A 274 -28.99 18.77 -10.17
CA PRO A 274 -28.31 19.13 -11.41
C PRO A 274 -27.38 20.35 -11.25
N GLY A 275 -26.16 20.25 -11.78
CA GLY A 275 -25.16 21.32 -11.73
C GLY A 275 -24.35 21.40 -10.44
N VAL A 276 -24.65 20.59 -9.43
CA VAL A 276 -23.81 20.47 -8.21
C VAL A 276 -22.43 19.89 -8.52
N TRP A 277 -22.38 18.96 -9.47
CA TRP A 277 -21.15 18.32 -9.90
C TRP A 277 -21.17 18.02 -11.41
N ASP A 278 -19.98 18.03 -11.99
CA ASP A 278 -19.71 17.71 -13.39
C ASP A 278 -18.84 16.44 -13.45
N SER A 279 -19.37 15.39 -14.08
CA SER A 279 -18.75 14.06 -14.17
C SER A 279 -17.49 13.99 -15.01
N ASP A 280 -17.13 15.07 -15.68
CA ASP A 280 -15.85 15.18 -16.38
C ASP A 280 -14.69 15.53 -15.44
N TYR A 281 -14.95 15.82 -14.15
CA TYR A 281 -13.93 16.33 -13.23
C TYR A 281 -13.91 15.62 -11.87
N GLY A 282 -12.69 15.47 -11.32
CA GLY A 282 -12.45 14.93 -9.99
C GLY A 282 -11.69 15.89 -9.08
N ASP A 283 -11.79 15.65 -7.78
CA ASP A 283 -10.95 16.28 -6.76
C ASP A 283 -9.90 15.27 -6.31
N VAL A 284 -8.64 15.53 -6.65
CA VAL A 284 -7.50 14.67 -6.28
C VAL A 284 -7.09 14.94 -4.84
N LEU A 285 -6.99 16.21 -4.43
CA LEU A 285 -6.76 16.58 -3.04
C LEU A 285 -7.49 17.89 -2.75
N TYR A 286 -8.52 17.83 -1.91
CA TYR A 286 -9.33 18.98 -1.60
C TYR A 286 -9.55 19.20 -0.10
N THR A 287 -9.43 20.45 0.37
CA THR A 287 -9.91 20.83 1.71
C THR A 287 -10.86 22.01 1.58
N HIS A 288 -11.99 21.95 2.29
CA HIS A 288 -12.94 23.07 2.39
C HIS A 288 -12.94 23.74 3.78
N GLY A 289 -12.08 23.28 4.68
CA GLY A 289 -11.97 23.80 6.03
C GLY A 289 -10.57 23.64 6.62
N ASP A 290 -10.36 24.34 7.73
CA ASP A 290 -9.15 24.30 8.54
C ASP A 290 -9.12 23.07 9.46
N ILE A 291 -8.04 22.95 10.25
CA ILE A 291 -7.89 21.88 11.25
C ILE A 291 -9.11 21.83 12.16
N SER A 292 -9.71 20.64 12.29
CA SER A 292 -10.85 20.35 13.16
C SER A 292 -10.53 19.15 14.04
N ARG A 293 -10.74 19.29 15.36
CA ARG A 293 -10.45 18.25 16.37
C ARG A 293 -9.08 17.58 16.20
N GLY A 294 -8.05 18.40 15.95
CA GLY A 294 -6.68 17.91 15.76
C GLY A 294 -6.48 17.09 14.48
N ARG A 295 -7.27 17.34 13.44
CA ARG A 295 -7.18 16.67 12.14
C ARG A 295 -7.33 17.69 11.01
N GLN A 296 -6.49 17.59 9.97
CA GLN A 296 -6.78 18.24 8.70
C GLN A 296 -7.53 17.25 7.82
N LEU A 297 -8.84 17.43 7.69
CA LEU A 297 -9.68 16.61 6.83
C LEU A 297 -9.44 16.96 5.37
N ILE A 298 -9.24 15.95 4.53
CA ILE A 298 -9.00 16.04 3.09
C ILE A 298 -10.01 15.16 2.36
N TRP A 299 -10.54 15.69 1.28
CA TRP A 299 -11.51 15.05 0.40
C TRP A 299 -10.85 14.62 -0.90
N GLU A 300 -11.34 13.49 -1.39
CA GLU A 300 -11.13 13.01 -2.74
C GLU A 300 -12.50 12.76 -3.36
N LEU A 301 -12.63 13.04 -4.66
CA LEU A 301 -13.82 12.70 -5.42
C LEU A 301 -13.41 12.25 -6.82
N PHE A 302 -13.90 11.08 -7.20
CA PHE A 302 -13.63 10.49 -8.50
C PHE A 302 -14.92 10.09 -9.21
N PRO A 303 -15.13 10.57 -10.45
CA PRO A 303 -16.18 10.06 -11.33
C PRO A 303 -16.02 8.56 -11.60
N GLY A 304 -17.11 7.79 -11.48
CA GLY A 304 -17.18 6.36 -11.77
C GLY A 304 -18.02 6.02 -13.01
N ALA A 305 -18.45 4.76 -13.09
CA ALA A 305 -19.30 4.28 -14.19
C ALA A 305 -20.66 4.99 -14.20
N GLY A 306 -21.16 5.36 -15.38
CA GLY A 306 -22.45 6.05 -15.48
C GLY A 306 -22.48 7.35 -14.68
N THR A 307 -23.40 7.42 -13.72
CA THR A 307 -23.60 8.54 -12.78
C THR A 307 -22.89 8.37 -11.44
N GLU A 308 -22.11 7.29 -11.28
CA GLU A 308 -21.45 6.97 -10.03
C GLU A 308 -20.38 7.99 -9.65
N LEU A 309 -20.29 8.21 -8.36
CA LEU A 309 -19.41 9.13 -7.70
C LEU A 309 -18.77 8.45 -6.51
N THR A 310 -17.45 8.32 -6.54
CA THR A 310 -16.73 7.85 -5.36
C THR A 310 -16.22 9.05 -4.59
N VAL A 311 -16.65 9.19 -3.34
CA VAL A 311 -16.23 10.27 -2.44
C VAL A 311 -15.50 9.67 -1.26
N TYR A 312 -14.32 10.21 -0.97
CA TYR A 312 -13.54 9.86 0.20
C TYR A 312 -13.32 11.06 1.11
N LEU A 313 -13.25 10.78 2.40
CA LEU A 313 -12.74 11.66 3.44
C LEU A 313 -11.61 10.92 4.17
N PHE A 314 -10.48 11.58 4.33
CA PHE A 314 -9.33 11.03 5.04
C PHE A 314 -8.55 12.14 5.74
N HIS A 315 -7.61 11.74 6.60
CA HIS A 315 -6.60 12.65 7.11
C HIS A 315 -5.29 11.92 7.34
N TYR A 316 -4.20 12.67 7.32
CA TYR A 316 -2.89 12.16 7.72
C TYR A 316 -2.87 12.06 9.24
N HIS A 317 -2.45 10.90 9.75
CA HIS A 317 -2.52 10.60 11.17
C HIS A 317 -1.25 9.95 11.70
N GLN A 318 -0.86 10.37 12.91
CA GLN A 318 0.22 9.73 13.65
C GLN A 318 -0.31 8.45 14.30
N VAL A 319 0.40 7.33 14.12
CA VAL A 319 0.08 6.10 14.85
C VAL A 319 0.42 6.30 16.33
N HIS A 320 -0.59 6.37 17.20
CA HIS A 320 -0.42 6.62 18.64
C HIS A 320 -1.40 5.81 19.50
N PRO A 321 -0.99 5.18 20.61
CA PRO A 321 -1.88 4.36 21.45
C PRO A 321 -3.11 5.12 21.99
N GLU A 322 -2.91 6.38 22.41
CA GLU A 322 -3.97 7.24 22.96
C GLU A 322 -4.94 7.74 21.89
N ASN A 323 -4.46 7.90 20.65
CA ASN A 323 -5.25 8.33 19.51
C ASN A 323 -4.92 7.47 18.29
N PRO A 324 -5.51 6.26 18.19
CA PRO A 324 -5.16 5.34 17.11
C PRO A 324 -5.74 5.75 15.75
N GLY A 325 -6.70 6.70 15.70
CA GLY A 325 -7.46 7.00 14.48
C GLY A 325 -8.66 6.08 14.32
N SER A 326 -9.86 6.67 14.23
CA SER A 326 -11.16 5.97 14.30
C SER A 326 -11.89 6.05 12.96
N LEU A 327 -12.24 4.91 12.37
CA LEU A 327 -13.06 4.88 11.16
C LEU A 327 -14.51 5.27 11.47
N LEU A 328 -15.04 4.82 12.60
CA LEU A 328 -16.42 5.14 12.99
C LEU A 328 -16.61 6.63 13.29
N GLU A 329 -15.65 7.27 13.94
CA GLU A 329 -15.68 8.73 14.14
C GLU A 329 -15.59 9.47 12.80
N MET A 330 -14.74 8.98 11.89
CA MET A 330 -14.61 9.57 10.57
C MET A 330 -15.87 9.41 9.71
N TYR A 331 -16.60 8.29 9.81
CA TYR A 331 -17.87 8.16 9.11
C TYR A 331 -18.92 9.13 9.64
N GLU A 332 -18.95 9.35 10.95
CA GLU A 332 -19.84 10.35 11.54
C GLU A 332 -19.56 11.74 10.97
N ASP A 333 -18.27 12.08 10.85
CA ASP A 333 -17.82 13.33 10.23
C ASP A 333 -18.14 13.39 8.74
N PHE A 334 -17.94 12.29 8.01
CA PHE A 334 -18.23 12.19 6.59
C PHE A 334 -19.70 12.54 6.31
N PHE A 335 -20.64 11.92 7.03
CA PHE A 335 -22.06 12.20 6.83
C PHE A 335 -22.48 13.58 7.30
N ALA A 336 -21.87 14.10 8.37
CA ALA A 336 -22.15 15.45 8.86
C ALA A 336 -21.66 16.54 7.90
N ILE A 337 -20.50 16.34 7.26
CA ILE A 337 -19.79 17.38 6.53
C ILE A 337 -20.05 17.31 5.00
N LEU A 338 -20.45 16.15 4.47
CA LEU A 338 -20.70 15.97 3.03
C LEU A 338 -21.61 17.07 2.41
N PRO A 339 -22.69 17.55 3.08
CA PRO A 339 -23.48 18.69 2.58
C PRO A 339 -22.69 19.97 2.36
N GLU A 340 -21.71 20.26 3.20
CA GLU A 340 -20.87 21.46 3.08
C GLU A 340 -19.90 21.31 1.89
N TYR A 341 -19.33 20.12 1.73
CA TYR A 341 -18.42 19.82 0.64
C TYR A 341 -19.12 19.82 -0.73
N ARG A 342 -20.29 19.19 -0.85
CA ARG A 342 -20.99 18.99 -2.14
C ARG A 342 -22.38 19.58 -2.24
N ARG A 343 -22.76 20.52 -1.37
CA ARG A 343 -24.06 21.24 -1.44
C ARG A 343 -25.24 20.30 -1.72
N CYS A 344 -25.27 19.17 -1.02
CA CYS A 344 -26.21 18.09 -1.27
C CYS A 344 -27.08 17.79 -0.06
N ASP A 345 -28.26 17.25 -0.31
CA ASP A 345 -29.10 16.64 0.72
C ASP A 345 -28.74 15.16 0.85
N VAL A 346 -28.05 14.82 1.95
CA VAL A 346 -27.59 13.44 2.25
C VAL A 346 -28.74 12.43 2.25
N ASP A 347 -29.95 12.87 2.60
CA ASP A 347 -31.10 11.99 2.67
C ASP A 347 -31.68 11.60 1.30
N LYS A 348 -31.38 12.38 0.25
CA LYS A 348 -31.77 12.10 -1.14
C LYS A 348 -30.73 11.31 -1.93
N LEU A 349 -29.51 11.15 -1.41
CA LEU A 349 -28.44 10.44 -2.10
C LEU A 349 -28.75 8.94 -2.22
N VAL A 350 -28.35 8.37 -3.36
CA VAL A 350 -28.47 6.93 -3.63
C VAL A 350 -27.15 6.25 -3.28
N TRP A 351 -27.11 5.60 -2.12
CA TRP A 351 -25.89 4.98 -1.61
C TRP A 351 -25.68 3.58 -2.20
N LYS A 352 -24.58 3.38 -2.94
CA LYS A 352 -24.27 2.08 -3.56
C LYS A 352 -23.49 1.17 -2.62
N LYS A 353 -22.38 1.66 -2.06
CA LYS A 353 -21.59 0.94 -1.04
C LYS A 353 -20.67 1.89 -0.27
N PRO A 354 -20.30 1.55 0.97
CA PRO A 354 -19.29 2.29 1.72
C PRO A 354 -17.87 1.95 1.21
N THR A 355 -16.96 2.91 1.34
CA THR A 355 -15.53 2.69 1.11
C THR A 355 -14.71 3.04 2.35
N PHE A 356 -13.77 2.18 2.76
CA PHE A 356 -13.02 2.40 3.99
C PHE A 356 -11.71 1.62 4.06
N GLY A 357 -10.82 2.07 4.94
CA GLY A 357 -9.63 1.34 5.33
C GLY A 357 -8.59 2.20 6.04
N TYR A 358 -7.52 1.53 6.49
CA TYR A 358 -6.33 2.18 7.00
C TYR A 358 -5.21 2.06 5.99
N ILE A 359 -4.71 3.20 5.51
CA ILE A 359 -3.66 3.28 4.50
C ILE A 359 -2.32 3.57 5.21
N PRO A 360 -1.36 2.64 5.24
CA PRO A 360 -0.20 2.72 6.13
C PRO A 360 0.99 3.51 5.56
N GLY A 361 1.43 4.58 6.20
CA GLY A 361 2.66 5.27 5.82
C GLY A 361 3.88 4.77 6.58
N HIS A 362 5.02 4.71 5.89
CA HIS A 362 6.30 4.42 6.49
C HIS A 362 7.35 5.45 6.04
N PHE A 363 8.04 6.05 7.01
CA PHE A 363 9.12 7.00 6.79
C PHE A 363 10.43 6.24 6.60
N SER A 364 10.55 5.54 5.47
CA SER A 364 11.74 4.76 5.15
C SER A 364 12.95 5.67 4.96
N THR A 365 14.00 5.46 5.75
CA THR A 365 15.27 6.19 5.62
C THR A 365 16.26 5.55 4.66
N ASN A 366 16.19 4.23 4.53
CA ASN A 366 16.99 3.45 3.59
C ASN A 366 16.29 2.09 3.32
N SER A 367 16.86 1.29 2.42
CA SER A 367 16.32 -0.01 2.03
C SER A 367 16.38 -1.08 3.14
N SER A 368 16.98 -0.82 4.30
CA SER A 368 17.06 -1.74 5.45
C SER A 368 16.19 -1.34 6.65
N ASP A 369 15.52 -0.18 6.62
CA ASP A 369 14.73 0.38 7.74
C ASP A 369 13.50 -0.49 8.12
N ARG A 370 13.14 -1.45 7.26
CA ARG A 370 12.01 -2.37 7.43
C ARG A 370 12.41 -3.80 7.09
N ALA A 371 11.99 -4.78 7.88
CA ALA A 371 12.01 -6.17 7.46
C ALA A 371 10.79 -6.46 6.58
N VAL A 372 11.02 -6.80 5.31
CA VAL A 372 9.97 -7.20 4.36
C VAL A 372 10.13 -8.64 3.89
N ALA A 373 11.16 -9.34 4.39
CA ALA A 373 11.40 -10.72 4.08
C ALA A 373 12.22 -11.41 5.19
N ILE A 374 11.98 -12.70 5.34
CA ILE A 374 12.85 -13.68 6.03
C ILE A 374 13.08 -14.85 5.08
N ASP A 375 13.75 -15.91 5.53
CA ASP A 375 13.86 -17.13 4.73
C ASP A 375 12.47 -17.63 4.32
N ARG A 376 12.26 -17.78 3.01
CA ARG A 376 11.03 -18.24 2.38
C ARG A 376 9.77 -17.42 2.68
N LEU A 377 9.91 -16.14 3.04
CA LEU A 377 8.79 -15.20 3.17
C LEU A 377 9.15 -13.85 2.56
N ILE A 378 8.26 -13.28 1.76
CA ILE A 378 8.36 -11.89 1.28
C ILE A 378 7.00 -11.15 1.38
N SER A 379 7.00 -9.90 1.82
CA SER A 379 5.81 -9.05 1.84
C SER A 379 5.75 -8.14 0.61
N ILE A 380 4.55 -7.89 0.09
CA ILE A 380 4.28 -6.94 -1.01
C ILE A 380 3.11 -6.00 -0.67
N GLY A 381 2.89 -4.98 -1.50
CA GLY A 381 1.79 -4.01 -1.33
C GLY A 381 1.82 -3.30 0.03
N ASP A 382 0.65 -3.07 0.61
CA ASP A 382 0.51 -2.34 1.88
C ASP A 382 1.18 -3.08 3.07
N ALA A 383 1.33 -4.41 3.01
CA ALA A 383 2.05 -5.18 4.02
C ALA A 383 3.55 -4.84 4.06
N ALA A 384 4.14 -4.61 2.88
CA ALA A 384 5.50 -4.09 2.74
C ALA A 384 5.61 -2.59 3.09
N SER A 385 4.51 -1.84 3.01
CA SER A 385 4.43 -0.40 3.32
C SER A 385 5.37 0.48 2.49
N LEU A 386 5.45 0.18 1.19
CA LEU A 386 6.31 0.88 0.21
C LEU A 386 5.48 1.76 -0.76
N GLN A 387 4.45 2.43 -0.25
CA GLN A 387 3.53 3.26 -1.04
C GLN A 387 3.93 4.73 -1.10
N SER A 388 3.22 5.51 -1.93
CA SER A 388 3.40 6.96 -2.01
C SER A 388 3.10 7.63 -0.65
N PRO A 389 4.00 8.45 -0.12
CA PRO A 389 3.74 9.26 1.07
C PRO A 389 2.84 10.47 0.76
N LEU A 390 2.74 10.92 -0.51
CA LEU A 390 2.03 12.15 -0.89
C LEU A 390 0.57 11.92 -1.31
N VAL A 391 0.29 10.83 -2.03
CA VAL A 391 -1.06 10.50 -2.50
C VAL A 391 -1.57 9.15 -1.97
N PHE A 392 -0.76 8.44 -1.18
CA PHE A 392 -1.15 7.18 -0.51
C PHE A 392 -1.75 6.11 -1.44
N THR A 393 -1.28 6.06 -2.68
CA THR A 393 -1.73 5.11 -3.70
C THR A 393 -1.01 3.76 -3.60
N GLY A 394 -1.53 2.86 -2.77
CA GLY A 394 -1.01 1.48 -2.64
C GLY A 394 -1.08 0.68 -3.95
N PHE A 395 -2.22 0.75 -4.66
CA PHE A 395 -2.40 0.12 -5.97
C PHE A 395 -1.43 0.69 -7.03
N GLY A 396 -1.39 2.01 -7.20
CA GLY A 396 -0.47 2.67 -8.15
C GLY A 396 1.00 2.34 -7.88
N SER A 397 1.42 2.32 -6.61
CA SER A 397 2.78 1.90 -6.23
C SER A 397 3.09 0.46 -6.62
N LEU A 398 2.15 -0.47 -6.38
CA LEU A 398 2.32 -1.86 -6.80
C LEU A 398 2.48 -1.96 -8.31
N ILE A 399 1.57 -1.36 -9.09
CA ILE A 399 1.60 -1.43 -10.55
C ILE A 399 2.90 -0.85 -11.11
N ARG A 400 3.34 0.29 -10.60
CA ARG A 400 4.62 0.92 -10.99
C ARG A 400 5.84 0.03 -10.73
N ASN A 401 5.79 -0.81 -9.69
CA ASN A 401 6.91 -1.68 -9.31
C ASN A 401 6.70 -3.13 -9.75
N LEU A 402 5.57 -3.46 -10.37
CA LEU A 402 5.17 -4.85 -10.63
C LEU A 402 6.22 -5.56 -11.48
N PHE A 403 6.71 -4.93 -12.55
CA PHE A 403 7.74 -5.50 -13.42
C PHE A 403 9.02 -5.87 -12.64
N ARG A 404 9.50 -4.94 -11.80
CA ARG A 404 10.69 -5.18 -10.96
C ARG A 404 10.45 -6.30 -9.96
N LEU A 405 9.29 -6.33 -9.31
CA LEU A 405 8.96 -7.37 -8.34
C LEU A 405 8.91 -8.75 -9.00
N THR A 406 8.26 -8.83 -10.17
CA THR A 406 8.17 -10.06 -10.97
C THR A 406 9.56 -10.57 -11.39
N ASP A 407 10.38 -9.73 -12.04
CA ASP A 407 11.68 -10.15 -12.61
C ASP A 407 12.67 -10.60 -11.53
N LEU A 408 12.72 -9.85 -10.42
CA LEU A 408 13.57 -10.20 -9.29
C LEU A 408 13.10 -11.47 -8.56
N LEU A 409 11.79 -11.66 -8.42
CA LEU A 409 11.23 -12.85 -7.78
C LEU A 409 11.39 -14.10 -8.65
N ASP A 410 11.15 -13.97 -9.95
CA ASP A 410 11.38 -15.03 -10.92
C ASP A 410 12.84 -15.49 -10.91
N THR A 411 13.79 -14.55 -10.94
CA THR A 411 15.23 -14.84 -10.79
C THR A 411 15.51 -15.58 -9.48
N ALA A 412 14.95 -15.12 -8.36
CA ALA A 412 15.17 -15.76 -7.06
C ALA A 412 14.60 -17.18 -6.99
N LEU A 413 13.42 -17.42 -7.56
CA LEU A 413 12.78 -18.74 -7.60
C LEU A 413 13.52 -19.73 -8.50
N LYS A 414 13.97 -19.30 -9.69
CA LYS A 414 14.73 -20.15 -10.63
C LYS A 414 16.00 -20.71 -10.00
N HIS A 415 16.67 -19.92 -9.17
CA HIS A 415 17.97 -20.25 -8.58
C HIS A 415 17.92 -20.57 -7.08
N ASN A 416 16.72 -20.80 -6.52
CA ASN A 416 16.48 -21.08 -5.10
C ASN A 416 17.13 -20.05 -4.14
N LEU A 417 17.17 -18.78 -4.54
CA LEU A 417 17.70 -17.67 -3.73
C LEU A 417 16.62 -17.16 -2.76
N LEU A 418 16.10 -18.06 -1.93
CA LEU A 418 14.94 -17.82 -1.06
C LEU A 418 15.30 -17.52 0.40
N THR A 419 16.56 -17.18 0.66
CA THR A 419 17.02 -16.70 1.98
C THR A 419 16.68 -15.23 2.19
N ALA A 420 16.59 -14.79 3.44
CA ALA A 420 16.38 -13.40 3.85
C ALA A 420 17.34 -12.42 3.14
N ASN A 421 18.62 -12.78 2.99
CA ASN A 421 19.63 -11.92 2.33
C ASN A 421 19.30 -11.61 0.86
N HIS A 422 18.65 -12.53 0.17
CA HIS A 422 18.28 -12.39 -1.24
C HIS A 422 16.89 -11.75 -1.36
N LEU A 423 15.91 -12.27 -0.63
CA LEU A 423 14.53 -11.79 -0.67
C LEU A 423 14.40 -10.33 -0.20
N ASN A 424 15.21 -9.90 0.78
CA ASN A 424 15.23 -8.50 1.19
C ASN A 424 15.74 -7.53 0.11
N LYS A 425 16.30 -8.00 -1.01
CA LYS A 425 16.65 -7.12 -2.16
C LYS A 425 15.45 -6.87 -3.09
N ILE A 426 14.41 -7.70 -3.00
CA ILE A 426 13.19 -7.61 -3.81
C ILE A 426 12.23 -6.64 -3.12
N ARG A 427 12.39 -5.35 -3.39
CA ARG A 427 11.60 -4.30 -2.75
C ARG A 427 11.08 -3.30 -3.78
N ALA A 428 9.89 -2.77 -3.56
CA ALA A 428 9.36 -1.60 -4.28
C ALA A 428 9.94 -0.26 -3.76
N TYR A 429 11.10 -0.28 -3.08
CA TYR A 429 11.70 0.93 -2.51
C TYR A 429 12.21 1.86 -3.61
N GLN A 430 11.87 3.15 -3.50
CA GLN A 430 12.33 4.23 -4.37
C GLN A 430 12.93 5.36 -3.53
N SER A 431 14.15 5.78 -3.83
CA SER A 431 14.87 6.80 -3.03
C SER A 431 14.30 8.20 -3.21
N ASN A 432 13.76 8.50 -4.40
CA ASN A 432 13.09 9.78 -4.66
C ASN A 432 11.80 9.95 -3.83
N VAL A 433 11.14 8.85 -3.47
CA VAL A 433 10.00 8.83 -2.56
C VAL A 433 10.43 8.95 -1.10
N SER A 434 11.59 8.38 -0.75
CA SER A 434 12.12 8.45 0.61
C SER A 434 12.48 9.87 1.09
N VAL A 435 12.57 10.87 0.20
CA VAL A 435 12.79 12.26 0.61
C VAL A 435 11.48 13.03 0.82
N THR A 436 10.36 12.49 0.33
CA THR A 436 9.05 13.16 0.39
C THR A 436 8.22 12.78 1.62
N TRP A 437 8.66 11.82 2.46
CA TRP A 437 7.90 11.45 3.67
C TRP A 437 7.74 12.61 4.68
N LEU A 438 8.66 13.59 4.67
CA LEU A 438 8.56 14.78 5.51
C LEU A 438 7.30 15.60 5.20
N PHE A 439 6.85 15.59 3.93
CA PHE A 439 5.63 16.25 3.52
C PHE A 439 4.41 15.63 4.20
N SER A 440 4.30 14.29 4.23
CA SER A 440 3.20 13.60 4.94
C SER A 440 3.17 13.95 6.41
N LYS A 441 4.33 14.12 7.04
CA LYS A 441 4.42 14.56 8.44
C LYS A 441 3.97 16.02 8.61
N GLY A 442 4.27 16.88 7.66
CA GLY A 442 3.74 18.25 7.59
C GLY A 442 2.24 18.34 7.22
N MET A 443 1.59 17.21 6.89
CA MET A 443 0.16 17.13 6.60
C MET A 443 -0.68 16.59 7.76
N MET A 444 -0.05 16.11 8.84
CA MET A 444 -0.75 15.63 10.03
C MET A 444 -0.61 16.60 11.19
N VAL A 445 -1.59 16.59 12.09
CA VAL A 445 -1.46 17.21 13.41
C VAL A 445 -0.87 16.18 14.36
N PRO A 446 0.29 16.42 14.98
CA PRO A 446 0.84 15.49 15.95
C PRO A 446 -0.10 15.29 17.15
N THR A 447 -0.16 14.08 17.69
CA THR A 447 -0.98 13.79 18.87
C THR A 447 -0.50 14.66 20.04
N ASN A 448 -1.45 15.18 20.83
CA ASN A 448 -1.19 16.07 21.98
C ASN A 448 -0.56 17.43 21.60
N ARG A 449 -0.66 17.85 20.33
CA ARG A 449 -0.31 19.21 19.90
C ARG A 449 -1.52 19.97 19.39
N SER A 450 -1.50 21.28 19.61
CA SER A 450 -2.42 22.24 19.01
C SER A 450 -1.64 23.10 18.03
N LEU A 451 -2.17 23.25 16.83
CA LEU A 451 -1.59 24.07 15.76
C LEU A 451 -2.56 25.18 15.39
N PRO A 452 -2.08 26.31 14.83
CA PRO A 452 -2.96 27.30 14.25
C PRO A 452 -3.91 26.64 13.22
N PRO A 453 -5.21 26.96 13.20
CA PRO A 453 -6.20 26.25 12.39
C PRO A 453 -5.82 26.11 10.91
N GLN A 454 -5.24 27.16 10.33
CA GLN A 454 -4.85 27.24 8.94
C GLN A 454 -3.48 26.63 8.60
N ARG A 455 -2.76 26.10 9.60
CA ARG A 455 -1.33 25.75 9.46
C ARG A 455 -1.08 24.73 8.34
N ILE A 456 -1.81 23.62 8.35
CA ILE A 456 -1.62 22.55 7.35
C ILE A 456 -2.02 23.03 5.95
N ASN A 457 -3.17 23.70 5.84
CA ASN A 457 -3.62 24.31 4.60
C ASN A 457 -2.64 25.36 4.04
N SER A 458 -1.99 26.14 4.90
CA SER A 458 -0.97 27.12 4.49
C SER A 458 0.27 26.43 3.92
N ILE A 459 0.70 25.34 4.54
CA ILE A 459 1.81 24.50 4.03
C ILE A 459 1.44 23.93 2.66
N LEU A 460 0.25 23.33 2.55
CA LEU A 460 -0.22 22.70 1.32
C LEU A 460 -0.41 23.69 0.17
N ASN A 461 -1.06 24.83 0.40
CA ASN A 461 -1.18 25.88 -0.62
C ASN A 461 0.19 26.45 -1.03
N THR A 462 1.16 26.57 -0.11
CA THR A 462 2.52 26.99 -0.48
C THR A 462 3.12 26.03 -1.51
N PHE A 463 3.11 24.73 -1.22
CA PHE A 463 3.69 23.71 -2.08
C PHE A 463 2.93 23.50 -3.39
N PHE A 464 1.62 23.30 -3.33
CA PHE A 464 0.81 23.08 -4.54
C PHE A 464 0.69 24.34 -5.38
N GLY A 465 0.76 25.53 -4.78
CA GLY A 465 0.83 26.78 -5.50
C GLY A 465 2.15 27.00 -6.24
N ILE A 466 3.22 26.30 -5.87
CA ILE A 466 4.46 26.25 -6.67
C ILE A 466 4.24 25.33 -7.86
N LEU A 467 3.71 24.13 -7.63
CA LEU A 467 3.41 23.16 -8.69
C LEU A 467 2.47 23.76 -9.75
N ALA A 468 1.47 24.55 -9.33
CA ALA A 468 0.55 25.24 -10.24
C ALA A 468 1.24 26.28 -11.14
N GLY A 469 2.40 26.80 -10.74
CA GLY A 469 3.23 27.68 -11.56
C GLY A 469 4.21 26.95 -12.49
N GLN A 470 4.34 25.62 -12.37
CA GLN A 470 5.24 24.82 -13.20
C GLN A 470 4.57 24.37 -14.50
N LYS A 471 5.38 23.89 -15.44
CA LYS A 471 4.86 23.12 -16.58
C LYS A 471 4.11 21.89 -16.09
N LEU A 472 2.99 21.57 -16.72
CA LEU A 472 2.11 20.46 -16.30
C LEU A 472 2.85 19.13 -16.09
N ALA A 473 3.74 18.77 -17.01
CA ALA A 473 4.54 17.55 -16.91
C ALA A 473 5.39 17.47 -15.63
N VAL A 474 5.86 18.60 -15.10
CA VAL A 474 6.62 18.66 -13.84
C VAL A 474 5.69 18.37 -12.66
N ALA A 475 4.52 19.00 -12.61
CA ALA A 475 3.54 18.79 -11.55
C ALA A 475 3.02 17.34 -11.52
N GLU A 476 2.66 16.80 -12.69
CA GLU A 476 2.21 15.40 -12.81
C GLU A 476 3.31 14.42 -12.41
N THR A 477 4.56 14.65 -12.84
CA THR A 477 5.70 13.80 -12.46
C THR A 477 5.95 13.83 -10.95
N PHE A 478 5.79 14.99 -10.32
CA PHE A 478 5.95 15.13 -8.87
C PHE A 478 4.88 14.35 -8.11
N ILE A 479 3.61 14.53 -8.47
CA ILE A 479 2.48 13.88 -7.79
C ILE A 479 2.48 12.36 -8.01
N LYS A 480 2.98 11.89 -9.16
CA LYS A 480 3.17 10.46 -9.47
C LYS A 480 4.43 9.84 -8.87
N ASP A 481 5.12 10.51 -7.94
CA ASP A 481 6.36 10.02 -7.31
C ASP A 481 7.52 9.74 -8.29
N ARG A 482 7.59 10.45 -9.42
CA ARG A 482 8.61 10.27 -10.46
C ARG A 482 9.61 11.42 -10.53
N VAL A 483 9.62 12.29 -9.52
CA VAL A 483 10.50 13.46 -9.48
C VAL A 483 11.98 13.06 -9.47
N ASP A 484 12.77 13.72 -10.31
CA ASP A 484 14.23 13.58 -10.33
C ASP A 484 14.89 14.53 -9.31
N TRP A 485 16.19 14.31 -9.07
CA TRP A 485 16.95 15.05 -8.07
C TRP A 485 17.06 16.56 -8.36
N LEU A 486 17.22 16.96 -9.62
CA LEU A 486 17.35 18.37 -10.01
C LEU A 486 16.02 19.09 -9.82
N THR A 487 14.94 18.47 -10.30
CA THR A 487 13.58 18.99 -10.16
C THR A 487 13.19 19.11 -8.69
N PHE A 488 13.48 18.10 -7.86
CA PHE A 488 13.21 18.14 -6.42
C PHE A 488 13.91 19.32 -5.74
N ASN A 489 15.21 19.50 -5.96
CA ASN A 489 15.98 20.59 -5.34
C ASN A 489 15.51 21.96 -5.80
N ARG A 490 15.22 22.13 -7.10
CA ARG A 490 14.67 23.38 -7.64
C ARG A 490 13.36 23.75 -6.94
N LEU A 491 12.43 22.80 -6.82
CA LEU A 491 11.13 23.04 -6.17
C LEU A 491 11.28 23.31 -4.67
N ALA A 492 12.20 22.63 -3.98
CA ALA A 492 12.46 22.86 -2.56
C ALA A 492 13.02 24.27 -2.31
N ILE A 493 13.96 24.74 -3.13
CA ILE A 493 14.53 26.09 -3.06
C ILE A 493 13.45 27.13 -3.37
N GLU A 494 12.64 26.90 -4.41
CA GLU A 494 11.51 27.77 -4.76
C GLU A 494 10.49 27.87 -3.61
N ALA A 495 10.22 26.76 -2.92
CA ALA A 495 9.34 26.75 -1.74
C ALA A 495 9.89 27.57 -0.58
N ALA A 496 11.17 27.38 -0.25
CA ALA A 496 11.83 28.14 0.81
C ALA A 496 11.90 29.64 0.47
N GLY A 497 12.12 29.99 -0.80
CA GLY A 497 12.12 31.38 -1.27
C GLY A 497 10.73 32.03 -1.25
N LYS A 498 9.69 31.32 -1.70
CA LYS A 498 8.31 31.82 -1.75
C LYS A 498 7.73 32.05 -0.36
N ASN A 499 7.98 31.14 0.58
CA ASN A 499 7.51 31.24 1.95
C ASN A 499 8.60 30.83 2.94
N PRO A 500 9.49 31.75 3.36
CA PRO A 500 10.57 31.43 4.30
C PRO A 500 10.07 30.92 5.66
N SER A 501 8.86 31.33 6.07
CA SER A 501 8.23 30.86 7.32
C SER A 501 7.98 29.36 7.34
N LEU A 502 7.92 28.72 6.16
CA LEU A 502 7.77 27.27 6.02
C LEU A 502 8.86 26.51 6.78
N LEU A 503 10.11 27.01 6.78
CA LEU A 503 11.23 26.37 7.50
C LEU A 503 10.98 26.35 9.01
N MET A 504 10.35 27.40 9.55
CA MET A 504 9.97 27.45 10.96
C MET A 504 8.76 26.58 11.25
N TRP A 505 7.76 26.55 10.37
CA TRP A 505 6.57 25.73 10.54
C TRP A 505 6.89 24.23 10.53
N ILE A 506 7.86 23.79 9.74
CA ILE A 506 8.31 22.40 9.72
C ILE A 506 8.72 21.92 11.13
N LEU A 507 9.28 22.81 11.96
CA LEU A 507 9.68 22.48 13.34
C LEU A 507 8.49 22.12 14.26
N ASP A 508 7.26 22.47 13.89
CA ASP A 508 6.06 22.05 14.61
C ASP A 508 5.82 20.52 14.48
N PHE A 509 6.37 19.90 13.44
CA PHE A 509 6.09 18.51 13.04
C PHE A 509 7.29 17.57 13.18
N VAL A 510 8.51 18.12 13.21
CA VAL A 510 9.73 17.32 13.13
C VAL A 510 10.54 17.44 14.41
N THR A 511 11.12 16.34 14.84
CA THR A 511 12.14 16.31 15.90
C THR A 511 13.53 16.44 15.28
N LEU A 512 14.54 16.75 16.10
CA LEU A 512 15.94 16.70 15.64
C LEU A 512 16.31 15.33 15.06
N ARG A 513 15.79 14.25 15.65
CA ARG A 513 15.98 12.89 15.12
C ARG A 513 15.39 12.71 13.73
N ASP A 514 14.21 13.30 13.48
CA ASP A 514 13.58 13.26 12.16
C ASP A 514 14.40 14.01 11.10
N ILE A 515 14.99 15.16 11.47
CA ILE A 515 15.87 15.92 10.58
C ILE A 515 17.11 15.08 10.20
N TRP A 516 17.78 14.45 11.17
CA TRP A 516 18.90 13.57 10.89
C TRP A 516 18.52 12.37 10.00
N ARG A 517 17.34 11.77 10.25
CA ARG A 517 16.80 10.70 9.41
C ARG A 517 16.55 11.18 7.98
N TRP A 518 15.94 12.35 7.81
CA TRP A 518 15.66 12.94 6.51
C TRP A 518 16.94 13.32 5.76
N LEU A 519 17.97 13.83 6.45
CA LEU A 519 19.29 14.08 5.86
C LEU A 519 19.92 12.79 5.33
N GLY A 520 19.75 11.67 6.03
CA GLY A 520 20.15 10.35 5.55
C GLY A 520 19.42 9.92 4.26
N SER A 521 18.10 10.10 4.21
CA SER A 521 17.31 9.86 3.00
C SER A 521 17.78 10.74 1.83
N TYR A 522 18.01 12.03 2.10
CA TYR A 522 18.45 13.00 1.10
C TYR A 522 19.86 12.71 0.57
N PHE A 523 20.80 12.34 1.45
CA PHE A 523 22.13 11.90 1.05
C PHE A 523 22.06 10.63 0.19
N SER A 524 21.25 9.65 0.59
CA SER A 524 21.05 8.41 -0.17
C SER A 524 20.47 8.69 -1.56
N PHE A 525 19.46 9.57 -1.65
CA PHE A 525 18.89 9.99 -2.92
C PHE A 525 19.92 10.72 -3.81
N THR A 526 20.74 11.58 -3.22
CA THR A 526 21.81 12.30 -3.93
C THR A 526 22.85 11.33 -4.49
N LEU A 527 23.32 10.37 -3.69
CA LEU A 527 24.29 9.37 -4.12
C LEU A 527 23.72 8.45 -5.21
N LEU A 528 22.47 8.02 -5.07
CA LEU A 528 21.79 7.20 -6.10
C LEU A 528 21.53 7.99 -7.39
N ALA A 529 21.23 9.28 -7.30
CA ALA A 529 21.10 10.15 -8.46
C ALA A 529 22.42 10.27 -9.22
N LEU A 530 23.52 10.49 -8.49
CA LEU A 530 24.87 10.53 -9.05
C LEU A 530 25.25 9.17 -9.66
N ALA A 531 25.00 8.07 -8.95
CA ALA A 531 25.25 6.73 -9.46
C ALA A 531 24.40 6.42 -10.71
N SER A 532 23.13 6.84 -10.75
CA SER A 532 22.25 6.66 -11.92
C SER A 532 22.78 7.40 -13.14
N TRP A 533 23.39 8.56 -12.93
CA TRP A 533 24.05 9.32 -13.99
C TRP A 533 25.37 8.66 -14.44
N LEU A 534 26.26 8.30 -13.51
CA LEU A 534 27.56 7.69 -13.82
C LEU A 534 27.45 6.27 -14.42
N PHE A 535 26.50 5.48 -13.92
CA PHE A 535 26.31 4.07 -14.27
C PHE A 535 25.06 3.85 -15.11
N GLY A 536 24.60 4.86 -15.87
CA GLY A 536 23.46 4.74 -16.78
C GLY A 536 23.64 3.66 -17.86
N TRP A 537 24.88 3.24 -18.11
CA TRP A 537 25.25 2.14 -19.02
C TRP A 537 25.06 0.74 -18.41
N LEU A 538 24.99 0.63 -17.08
CA LEU A 538 24.97 -0.64 -16.34
C LEU A 538 23.81 -1.56 -16.75
N PRO A 539 22.56 -1.07 -16.97
CA PRO A 539 21.48 -1.88 -17.53
C PRO A 539 21.82 -2.59 -18.84
N SER A 540 22.40 -1.86 -19.79
CA SER A 540 22.75 -2.42 -21.10
C SER A 540 23.87 -3.45 -21.00
N PHE A 541 24.83 -3.23 -20.08
CA PHE A 541 25.85 -4.21 -19.76
C PHE A 541 25.28 -5.45 -19.06
N ALA A 542 24.37 -5.28 -18.09
CA ALA A 542 23.73 -6.40 -17.40
C ALA A 542 23.03 -7.34 -18.41
N ARG A 543 22.34 -6.78 -19.40
CA ARG A 543 21.74 -7.56 -20.50
C ARG A 543 22.75 -8.39 -21.29
N SER A 544 23.91 -7.81 -21.63
CA SER A 544 24.90 -8.52 -22.44
C SER A 544 25.58 -9.66 -21.68
N VAL A 545 25.70 -9.54 -20.36
CA VAL A 545 26.33 -10.57 -19.52
C VAL A 545 25.35 -11.58 -18.91
N GLN A 546 24.03 -11.32 -18.97
CA GLN A 546 23.01 -12.18 -18.36
C GLN A 546 23.16 -13.67 -18.73
N PRO A 547 23.26 -14.07 -20.00
CA PRO A 547 23.27 -15.50 -20.36
C PRO A 547 24.41 -16.28 -19.70
N TRP A 548 25.50 -15.59 -19.37
CA TRP A 548 26.67 -16.16 -18.71
C TRP A 548 26.61 -16.01 -17.18
N LEU A 549 26.25 -14.82 -16.68
CA LEU A 549 26.34 -14.48 -15.26
C LEU A 549 25.20 -15.12 -14.45
N GLU A 550 23.99 -15.16 -14.99
CA GLU A 550 22.83 -15.71 -14.31
C GLU A 550 23.01 -17.22 -14.03
N SER A 551 23.43 -17.99 -15.04
CA SER A 551 23.59 -19.44 -14.90
C SER A 551 24.76 -19.84 -13.99
N ARG A 552 25.86 -19.06 -13.98
CA ARG A 552 27.08 -19.41 -13.22
C ARG A 552 27.12 -18.82 -11.81
N TYR A 553 26.60 -17.62 -11.64
CA TYR A 553 26.66 -16.87 -10.39
C TYR A 553 25.32 -16.17 -10.11
N PRO A 554 24.24 -16.92 -9.86
CA PRO A 554 22.89 -16.37 -9.77
C PRO A 554 22.72 -15.33 -8.64
N ALA A 555 23.43 -15.49 -7.52
CA ALA A 555 23.40 -14.50 -6.43
C ALA A 555 24.03 -13.15 -6.84
N VAL A 556 25.10 -13.20 -7.66
CA VAL A 556 25.76 -12.02 -8.22
C VAL A 556 24.88 -11.40 -9.30
N TRP A 557 24.24 -12.21 -10.13
CA TRP A 557 23.25 -11.75 -11.10
C TRP A 557 22.08 -11.03 -10.43
N LEU A 558 21.47 -11.65 -9.40
CA LEU A 558 20.38 -11.02 -8.65
C LEU A 558 20.85 -9.69 -8.04
N TRP A 559 22.06 -9.62 -7.49
CA TRP A 559 22.62 -8.37 -7.00
C TRP A 559 22.75 -7.32 -8.13
N LEU A 560 23.34 -7.67 -9.27
CA LEU A 560 23.49 -6.77 -10.41
C LEU A 560 22.13 -6.26 -10.91
N LEU A 561 21.16 -7.16 -11.06
CA LEU A 561 19.81 -6.85 -11.48
C LEU A 561 19.12 -5.89 -10.50
N THR A 562 19.23 -6.15 -9.19
CA THR A 562 18.70 -5.24 -8.16
C THR A 562 19.35 -3.86 -8.22
N SER A 563 20.65 -3.77 -8.49
CA SER A 563 21.36 -2.51 -8.69
C SER A 563 20.87 -1.77 -9.93
N CYS A 564 20.69 -2.45 -11.07
CA CYS A 564 20.13 -1.84 -12.28
C CYS A 564 18.73 -1.25 -12.04
N TYR A 565 17.87 -1.94 -11.29
CA TYR A 565 16.55 -1.44 -10.92
C TYR A 565 16.62 -0.23 -9.98
N ALA A 566 17.54 -0.23 -9.01
CA ALA A 566 17.75 0.92 -8.13
C ALA A 566 18.15 2.18 -8.90
N LEU A 567 18.98 2.03 -9.95
CA LEU A 567 19.44 3.14 -10.80
C LEU A 567 18.39 3.61 -11.83
N THR A 568 17.34 2.83 -12.07
CA THR A 568 16.27 3.13 -13.04
C THR A 568 14.93 3.36 -12.34
N TYR A 569 14.18 2.29 -12.03
CA TYR A 569 12.89 2.36 -11.33
C TYR A 569 12.99 3.08 -9.98
N GLY A 570 14.08 2.87 -9.22
CA GLY A 570 14.33 3.55 -7.95
C GLY A 570 14.51 5.07 -8.06
N MET A 571 14.71 5.57 -9.28
CA MET A 571 14.87 6.98 -9.65
C MET A 571 13.68 7.52 -10.47
N GLY A 572 12.55 6.81 -10.52
CA GLY A 572 11.37 7.20 -11.30
C GLY A 572 11.48 6.97 -12.81
N LYS A 573 12.57 6.34 -13.29
CA LYS A 573 12.79 6.01 -14.71
C LYS A 573 12.28 4.59 -14.99
N GLY A 574 10.96 4.44 -15.15
CA GLY A 574 10.32 3.15 -15.43
C GLY A 574 10.62 2.62 -16.84
N ARG A 575 11.84 2.14 -17.07
CA ARG A 575 12.22 1.44 -18.32
C ARG A 575 12.43 -0.03 -18.05
N LYS A 576 11.78 -0.87 -18.85
CA LYS A 576 12.05 -2.31 -18.94
C LYS A 576 13.54 -2.53 -19.17
N LEU A 577 14.19 -3.24 -18.25
CA LEU A 577 15.63 -3.52 -18.32
C LEU A 577 15.93 -4.69 -19.24
N LEU A 578 14.98 -5.61 -19.40
CA LEU A 578 15.08 -6.87 -20.13
C LEU A 578 13.83 -7.10 -20.98
#